data_AF-A0A3M1DBY9-F1
#
_entry.id   AF-A0A3M1DBY9-F1
#
_cell.length_a   1.000
_cell.length_b   1.000
_cell.length_c   1.000
_cell.angle_alpha   90.00
_cell.angle_beta   90.00
_cell.angle_gamma   90.00
#
_symmetry.space_group_name_H-M   'P 1'
#
loop_
_entity.id
_entity.type
_entity.pdbx_description
1 polymer ?
#
loop_
_entity_poly.entity_id
_entity_poly.type
_entity_poly.pdbx_seq_one_letter_code
_entity_poly.pdbx_strand_id
1 'polypeptide(L)'
;MASEKTLSMVCTVPAAAGGDWVRPAGERRDDFAPVQVLPAREQARRLASQCLATVECRFCEVCQLLCPDLCITRDPASGRIEIDLEYCKGCGLCAHYCPKGAIKMVLEERTG
;
A
#
# COMPACT_ATOMS: atom_id res chain seq x y z
N MET A 1 -23.72 -13.98 -25.49
CA MET A 1 -23.93 -12.52 -25.64
C MET A 1 -23.06 -11.86 -24.60
N ALA A 2 -22.16 -10.99 -25.06
CA ALA A 2 -21.05 -10.45 -24.32
C ALA A 2 -21.49 -9.64 -23.10
N SER A 3 -20.93 -9.95 -21.92
CA SER A 3 -20.73 -8.93 -20.89
C SER A 3 -19.30 -9.09 -20.39
N GLU A 4 -18.40 -8.37 -21.05
CA GLU A 4 -17.08 -8.04 -20.52
C GLU A 4 -17.28 -7.37 -19.16
N LYS A 5 -17.08 -8.12 -18.07
CA LYS A 5 -17.06 -7.54 -16.72
C LYS A 5 -15.61 -7.48 -16.28
N THR A 6 -14.93 -6.46 -16.80
CA THR A 6 -13.67 -5.95 -16.30
C THR A 6 -13.83 -5.69 -14.81
N LEU A 7 -13.26 -6.55 -13.96
CA LEU A 7 -13.23 -6.37 -12.50
C LEU A 7 -12.43 -5.10 -12.21
N SER A 8 -13.13 -3.99 -11.99
CA SER A 8 -12.49 -2.70 -11.76
C SER A 8 -12.20 -2.51 -10.27
N MET A 9 -11.12 -3.11 -9.78
CA MET A 9 -10.57 -2.78 -8.45
C MET A 9 -9.67 -1.54 -8.59
N VAL A 10 -10.27 -0.39 -8.89
CA VAL A 10 -9.52 0.82 -9.26
C VAL A 10 -9.15 1.58 -8.00
N CYS A 11 -7.90 1.45 -7.57
CA CYS A 11 -7.40 2.14 -6.39
C CYS A 11 -7.10 3.64 -6.68
N THR A 12 -8.09 4.51 -6.91
CA THR A 12 -8.04 5.82 -7.65
C THR A 12 -7.00 6.93 -7.32
N VAL A 13 -5.97 6.73 -6.50
CA VAL A 13 -5.08 7.82 -6.05
C VAL A 13 -3.60 7.59 -6.45
N PRO A 14 -2.82 8.64 -6.80
CA PRO A 14 -1.47 8.50 -7.36
C PRO A 14 -0.38 8.13 -6.33
N ALA A 15 0.71 7.58 -6.86
CA ALA A 15 1.92 7.19 -6.18
C ALA A 15 2.64 8.42 -5.73
N ALA A 16 3.40 8.28 -4.67
CA ALA A 16 4.64 9.01 -4.69
C ALA A 16 5.76 8.17 -4.06
N ALA A 17 6.99 8.52 -4.42
CA ALA A 17 8.22 7.78 -4.14
C ALA A 17 8.71 7.98 -2.69
N GLY A 18 9.55 7.06 -2.21
CA GLY A 18 10.11 7.03 -0.85
C GLY A 18 10.95 8.26 -0.49
N GLY A 19 11.13 8.51 0.81
CA GLY A 19 11.81 9.71 1.32
C GLY A 19 13.09 9.46 2.10
N ASP A 20 13.99 10.42 1.96
CA ASP A 20 15.34 10.60 2.48
C ASP A 20 15.38 11.10 3.94
N TRP A 21 14.58 10.47 4.81
CA TRP A 21 14.38 10.89 6.21
C TRP A 21 15.44 10.38 7.20
N VAL A 22 16.52 9.80 6.68
CA VAL A 22 17.53 9.09 7.45
C VAL A 22 18.90 9.56 6.99
N ARG A 23 19.68 10.12 7.92
CA ARG A 23 21.05 10.55 7.62
C ARG A 23 21.91 9.36 7.13
N PRO A 24 22.79 9.55 6.14
CA PRO A 24 23.71 8.51 5.69
C PRO A 24 24.54 7.94 6.84
N ALA A 25 24.79 6.63 6.83
CA ALA A 25 25.48 5.97 7.94
C ALA A 25 26.89 6.53 8.22
N GLY A 26 27.59 7.03 7.18
CA GLY A 26 28.91 7.63 7.30
C GLY A 26 28.92 8.89 8.18
N GLU A 27 27.94 9.77 7.96
CA GLU A 27 27.84 11.08 8.62
C GLU A 27 27.42 11.01 10.09
N ARG A 28 26.83 9.87 10.51
CA ARG A 28 26.35 9.68 11.89
C ARG A 28 27.47 9.55 12.92
N ARG A 29 28.71 9.40 12.47
CA ARG A 29 29.90 9.31 13.34
C ARG A 29 30.53 10.68 13.61
N ASP A 30 30.16 11.68 12.83
CA ASP A 30 30.81 12.99 12.84
C ASP A 30 30.19 13.91 13.91
N ASP A 31 28.95 13.65 14.34
CA ASP A 31 28.23 14.44 15.33
C ASP A 31 27.10 13.66 16.05
N PHE A 32 26.45 14.31 17.02
CA PHE A 32 25.28 13.78 17.74
C PHE A 32 23.93 14.27 17.18
N ALA A 33 23.91 14.85 15.98
CA ALA A 33 22.66 15.27 15.36
C ALA A 33 21.80 14.03 15.03
N PRO A 34 20.46 14.15 15.09
CA PRO A 34 19.58 12.99 15.07
C PRO A 34 19.67 12.23 13.74
N VAL A 35 19.69 10.89 13.83
CA VAL A 35 19.73 10.00 12.67
C VAL A 35 18.45 10.13 11.83
N GLN A 36 17.31 10.28 12.51
CA GLN A 36 16.04 10.58 11.88
C GLN A 36 15.88 12.08 11.81
N VAL A 37 15.79 12.61 10.60
CA VAL A 37 15.57 14.04 10.37
C VAL A 37 14.10 14.28 10.06
N LEU A 38 13.62 15.45 10.48
CA LEU A 38 12.24 15.81 10.18
C LEU A 38 12.05 15.94 8.67
N PRO A 39 10.93 15.42 8.16
CA PRO A 39 10.62 15.52 6.76
C PRO A 39 10.45 16.97 6.28
N ALA A 40 10.86 17.26 5.04
CA ALA A 40 10.49 18.49 4.35
C ALA A 40 8.96 18.65 4.36
N ARG A 41 8.46 19.89 4.52
CA ARG A 41 7.03 20.17 4.77
C ARG A 41 6.08 19.50 3.78
N GLU A 42 6.39 19.52 2.50
CA GLU A 42 5.57 18.92 1.45
C GLU A 42 5.42 17.41 1.65
N GLN A 43 6.55 16.76 1.90
CA GLN A 43 6.65 15.33 1.97
C GLN A 43 6.15 14.82 3.36
N ALA A 44 6.24 15.65 4.41
CA ALA A 44 5.55 15.47 5.69
C ALA A 44 4.02 15.47 5.54
N ARG A 45 3.46 16.44 4.80
CA ARG A 45 2.03 16.51 4.48
C ARG A 45 1.57 15.25 3.72
N ARG A 46 2.41 14.73 2.83
CA ARG A 46 2.14 13.51 2.09
C ARG A 46 2.08 12.27 2.97
N LEU A 47 3.05 12.06 3.86
CA LEU A 47 3.00 10.95 4.82
C LEU A 47 1.80 11.08 5.75
N ALA A 48 1.50 12.29 6.22
CA ALA A 48 0.30 12.57 7.01
C ALA A 48 -0.99 12.27 6.23
N SER A 49 -0.98 12.37 4.90
CA SER A 49 -2.13 11.93 4.09
C SER A 49 -2.33 10.42 4.13
N GLN A 50 -1.34 9.61 4.47
CA GLN A 50 -1.53 8.16 4.70
C GLN A 50 -2.21 7.84 6.03
N CYS A 51 -2.65 8.87 6.79
CA CYS A 51 -3.32 8.73 8.07
C CYS A 51 -4.49 7.72 8.00
N LEU A 52 -4.55 6.88 9.04
CA LEU A 52 -5.57 5.85 9.20
C LEU A 52 -6.93 6.41 9.63
N ALA A 53 -7.03 7.72 9.89
CA ALA A 53 -8.27 8.37 10.32
C ALA A 53 -9.37 8.37 9.25
N THR A 54 -9.02 8.26 7.96
CA THR A 54 -10.00 8.17 6.87
C THR A 54 -10.37 6.71 6.56
N VAL A 55 -11.61 6.47 6.13
CA VAL A 55 -12.12 5.13 5.77
C VAL A 55 -11.73 4.70 4.34
N GLU A 56 -11.06 5.57 3.59
CA GLU A 56 -10.59 5.28 2.22
C GLU A 56 -9.15 4.77 2.21
N CYS A 57 -8.83 3.86 1.28
CA CYS A 57 -7.48 3.37 1.04
C CYS A 57 -6.51 4.53 0.73
N ARG A 58 -5.44 4.64 1.51
CA ARG A 58 -4.33 5.60 1.29
C ARG A 58 -2.99 4.87 1.07
N PHE A 59 -3.03 3.60 0.64
CA PHE A 59 -1.84 2.80 0.29
C PHE A 59 -0.82 2.70 1.43
N CYS A 60 -1.30 2.36 2.63
CA CYS A 60 -0.46 2.18 3.82
C CYS A 60 0.34 0.86 3.84
N GLU A 61 0.21 0.03 2.80
CA GLU A 61 1.00 -1.21 2.58
C GLU A 61 0.85 -2.31 3.64
N VAL A 62 0.00 -2.13 4.66
CA VAL A 62 -0.30 -3.17 5.66
C VAL A 62 -0.76 -4.47 5.00
N CYS A 63 -1.60 -4.40 3.95
CA CYS A 63 -2.03 -5.57 3.21
C CYS A 63 -0.88 -6.27 2.47
N GLN A 64 0.09 -5.52 1.94
CA GLN A 64 1.28 -6.06 1.30
C GLN A 64 2.18 -6.78 2.30
N LEU A 65 2.43 -6.17 3.47
CA LEU A 65 3.27 -6.74 4.52
C LEU A 65 2.71 -8.04 5.09
N LEU A 66 1.39 -8.20 5.11
CA LEU A 66 0.71 -9.35 5.71
C LEU A 66 0.37 -10.46 4.70
N CYS A 67 0.62 -10.24 3.41
CA CYS A 67 0.34 -11.26 2.40
C CYS A 67 1.39 -12.37 2.46
N PRO A 68 1.04 -13.61 2.86
CA PRO A 68 2.01 -14.70 2.97
C PRO A 68 2.51 -15.17 1.59
N ASP A 69 1.68 -15.01 0.56
CA ASP A 69 1.97 -15.40 -0.82
C ASP A 69 2.67 -14.29 -1.62
N LEU A 70 2.89 -13.12 -1.02
CA LEU A 70 3.51 -11.95 -1.64
C LEU A 70 2.87 -11.51 -2.97
N CYS A 71 1.58 -11.79 -3.17
CA CYS A 71 0.84 -11.45 -4.39
C CYS A 71 0.31 -10.00 -4.42
N ILE A 72 0.67 -9.19 -3.42
CA ILE A 72 0.23 -7.80 -3.30
C ILE A 72 1.43 -6.90 -3.53
N THR A 73 1.37 -6.05 -4.56
CA THR A 73 2.46 -5.16 -4.97
C THR A 73 2.00 -3.71 -4.98
N ARG A 74 2.97 -2.79 -5.07
CA ARG A 74 2.73 -1.37 -5.30
C ARG A 74 3.10 -1.04 -6.74
N ASP A 75 2.14 -0.54 -7.52
CA ASP A 75 2.40 -0.08 -8.87
C ASP A 75 3.42 1.08 -8.86
N PRO A 76 4.54 1.01 -9.58
CA PRO A 76 5.55 2.06 -9.56
C PRO A 76 5.06 3.40 -10.13
N ALA A 77 4.11 3.38 -11.07
CA ALA A 77 3.63 4.59 -11.76
C ALA A 77 2.52 5.31 -10.97
N SER A 78 1.50 4.56 -10.56
CA SER A 78 0.29 5.05 -9.89
C SER A 78 0.31 4.81 -8.39
N GLY A 79 1.23 3.99 -7.85
CA GLY A 79 1.45 3.80 -6.42
C GLY A 79 0.32 3.13 -5.70
N ARG A 80 -0.51 2.48 -6.47
CA ARG A 80 -1.67 1.77 -6.01
C ARG A 80 -1.25 0.43 -5.51
N ILE A 81 -2.04 -0.09 -4.57
CA ILE A 81 -1.92 -1.48 -4.22
C ILE A 81 -2.59 -2.29 -5.34
N GLU A 82 -1.84 -3.21 -5.91
CA GLU A 82 -2.29 -4.19 -6.89
C GLU A 82 -2.25 -5.58 -6.26
N ILE A 83 -3.22 -6.42 -6.60
CA ILE A 83 -3.32 -7.79 -6.09
C ILE A 83 -3.36 -8.71 -7.31
N ASP A 84 -2.37 -9.59 -7.42
CA ASP A 84 -2.37 -10.67 -8.39
C ASP A 84 -3.37 -11.74 -7.93
N LEU A 85 -4.54 -11.74 -8.57
CA LEU A 85 -5.63 -12.67 -8.26
C LEU A 85 -5.36 -14.09 -8.78
N GLU A 86 -4.50 -14.27 -9.77
CA GLU A 86 -4.12 -15.61 -10.26
C GLU A 86 -3.23 -16.33 -9.23
N TYR A 87 -2.37 -15.56 -8.55
CA TYR A 87 -1.50 -16.11 -7.51
C TYR A 87 -2.18 -16.17 -6.13
N CYS A 88 -3.12 -15.28 -5.86
CA CYS A 88 -3.84 -15.17 -4.59
C CYS A 88 -4.49 -16.51 -4.14
N LYS A 89 -4.25 -16.90 -2.88
CA LYS A 89 -4.87 -18.10 -2.28
C LYS A 89 -6.17 -17.83 -1.51
N GLY A 90 -6.58 -16.57 -1.43
CA GLY A 90 -7.84 -16.19 -0.76
C GLY A 90 -7.81 -16.30 0.78
N CYS A 91 -6.64 -16.25 1.42
CA CYS A 91 -6.51 -16.40 2.89
C CYS A 91 -7.22 -15.30 3.71
N GLY A 92 -7.50 -14.15 3.10
CA GLY A 92 -8.29 -13.07 3.72
C GLY A 92 -7.58 -12.21 4.76
N LEU A 93 -6.28 -12.45 5.04
CA LEU A 93 -5.51 -11.65 6.01
C LEU A 93 -5.47 -10.16 5.64
N CYS A 94 -5.31 -9.86 4.35
CA CYS A 94 -5.30 -8.49 3.85
C CYS A 94 -6.62 -7.75 4.12
N ALA A 95 -7.77 -8.43 4.04
CA ALA A 95 -9.07 -7.87 4.36
C ALA A 95 -9.28 -7.71 5.87
N HIS A 96 -8.92 -8.73 6.66
CA HIS A 96 -9.09 -8.72 8.11
C HIS A 96 -8.28 -7.61 8.78
N TYR A 97 -7.02 -7.44 8.37
CA TYR A 97 -6.11 -6.46 8.97
C TYR A 97 -6.14 -5.10 8.29
N CYS A 98 -6.96 -4.89 7.27
CA CYS A 98 -7.07 -3.57 6.66
C CYS A 98 -7.74 -2.61 7.68
N PRO A 99 -7.01 -1.62 8.23
CA PRO A 99 -7.60 -0.70 9.23
C PRO A 99 -8.70 0.18 8.64
N LYS A 100 -8.80 0.23 7.31
CA LYS A 100 -9.72 1.04 6.54
C LYS A 100 -10.89 0.23 5.97
N GLY A 101 -10.89 -1.10 6.11
CA GLY A 101 -11.89 -1.96 5.48
C GLY A 101 -11.94 -1.88 3.95
N ALA A 102 -10.82 -1.50 3.32
CA ALA A 102 -10.76 -1.21 1.88
C ALA A 102 -10.74 -2.47 0.99
N ILE A 103 -10.61 -3.67 1.58
CA ILE A 103 -10.54 -4.95 0.87
C ILE A 103 -11.73 -5.79 1.32
N LYS A 104 -12.47 -6.33 0.35
CA LYS A 104 -13.61 -7.22 0.58
C LYS A 104 -13.31 -8.59 -0.02
N MET A 105 -13.43 -9.64 0.78
CA MET A 105 -13.37 -11.01 0.29
C MET A 105 -14.71 -11.39 -0.34
N VAL A 106 -14.66 -11.95 -1.54
CA VAL A 106 -15.82 -12.49 -2.26
C VAL A 106 -15.52 -13.94 -2.62
N LEU A 107 -16.54 -14.79 -2.56
CA LEU A 107 -16.39 -16.18 -2.99
C LEU A 107 -16.26 -16.20 -4.52
N GLU A 108 -15.31 -16.97 -5.03
CA GLU A 108 -15.25 -17.20 -6.47
C GLU A 108 -16.43 -18.08 -6.90
N GLU A 109 -17.20 -17.61 -7.88
CA GLU A 109 -18.23 -18.43 -8.50
C GLU A 109 -17.55 -19.48 -9.36
N ARG A 110 -17.80 -20.75 -9.05
CA ARG A 110 -17.31 -21.87 -9.86
C ARG A 110 -18.11 -21.94 -11.15
N THR A 111 -17.75 -21.13 -12.14
CA THR A 111 -18.17 -21.33 -13.54
C THR A 111 -17.56 -22.64 -14.02
N GLY A 112 -18.38 -23.69 -14.00
CA GLY A 112 -18.09 -24.98 -14.63
C GLY A 112 -18.44 -24.97 -16.12
#